data_AF-A0A9W8NZY8-F1
#
_entry.id   AF-A0A9W8NZY8-F1
#
_cell.length_a   1.000
_cell.length_b   1.000
_cell.length_c   1.000
_cell.angle_alpha   90.00
_cell.angle_beta   90.00
_cell.angle_gamma   90.00
#
_symmetry.space_group_name_H-M   'P 1'
#
loop_
_entity.id
_entity.type
_entity.pdbx_description
1 polymer ?
#
loop_
_entity_poly.entity_id
_entity_poly.type
_entity_poly.pdbx_seq_one_letter_code
_entity_poly.pdbx_strand_id
1 'polypeptide(L)'
;MESLNFLFPLISSSPFAYPFSLCLFSTAATFIASVVTSNVSQVDRLWTFLPTIYTAYFALGPLWPKEPTTLGGFWVPFVPFLPAELEAQLPRNATGSIAFSPRALVLLTLITLWMFRLSYNTFRRGLFSLKDEDYRWAVLRKQFDERFGSTGGKIVFQIVNLTFIAAIQNVLLMTLGWPAYLAVTQSGVGSIELVDTDYVLAVWVLGVLAVEFTADNQQFVYQTYKYAFLGRVKETSESEAHAHALRAASTVAWPCASPETDLKLKPADARRGFITSGLWGYSRHPNFACEQTFWWLICAVPVFAELVSSGRLGTINETVTGTPDNQALSWDGVISVISGFVQWIFDVIGISSTSATQDSSYFSFVSFPTNELAHFFPAIALSILFVSSTAYTEAISSSKYPIPYSAYQKRVAMFGSVSLLGLFPLVGLISFPVMLFFGLRPGVEMISGPVKSLLEYTSMKGVWWRLTTGDATRKKVEALVWGESESVEAKDENGK
;
A
#
# COMPACT_ATOMS: atom_id res chain seq x y z
N MET A 1 18.76 -11.03 -35.36
CA MET A 1 17.41 -11.64 -35.42
C MET A 1 17.45 -13.11 -35.07
N GLU A 2 18.40 -13.91 -35.57
CA GLU A 2 18.54 -15.34 -35.19
C GLU A 2 18.85 -15.58 -33.70
N SER A 3 19.55 -14.68 -33.02
CA SER A 3 19.88 -14.81 -31.58
C SER A 3 18.68 -14.65 -30.63
N LEU A 4 17.59 -14.00 -31.06
CA LEU A 4 16.36 -13.86 -30.26
C LEU A 4 15.44 -15.08 -30.40
N ASN A 5 15.59 -15.88 -31.46
CA ASN A 5 14.77 -17.07 -31.70
C ASN A 5 15.03 -18.20 -30.70
N PHE A 6 16.20 -18.25 -30.06
CA PHE A 6 16.50 -19.22 -29.00
C PHE A 6 15.82 -18.85 -27.66
N LEU A 7 15.64 -17.56 -27.39
CA LEU A 7 14.98 -17.08 -26.18
C LEU A 7 13.46 -17.27 -26.25
N PHE A 8 12.89 -17.25 -27.46
CA PHE A 8 11.43 -17.34 -27.63
C PHE A 8 10.83 -18.63 -27.02
N PRO A 9 11.34 -19.85 -27.30
CA PRO A 9 10.85 -21.08 -26.66
C PRO A 9 11.01 -21.09 -25.13
N LEU A 10 12.13 -20.55 -24.62
CA LEU A 10 12.44 -20.50 -23.19
C LEU A 10 11.54 -19.51 -22.44
N ILE A 11 11.22 -18.38 -23.08
CA ILE A 11 10.31 -17.36 -22.53
C ILE A 11 8.87 -17.86 -22.64
N SER A 12 8.48 -18.51 -23.75
CA SER A 12 7.11 -18.96 -23.97
C SER A 12 6.71 -20.17 -23.12
N SER A 13 7.68 -20.96 -22.63
CA SER A 13 7.40 -22.10 -21.75
C SER A 13 7.16 -21.69 -20.30
N SER A 14 7.69 -20.54 -19.87
CA SER A 14 7.60 -20.07 -18.49
C SER A 14 6.17 -19.70 -18.08
N PRO A 15 5.71 -20.01 -16.84
CA PRO A 15 4.44 -19.52 -16.30
C PRO A 15 4.27 -18.00 -16.38
N PHE A 16 5.39 -17.28 -16.37
CA PHE A 16 5.45 -15.82 -16.42
C PHE A 16 5.64 -15.24 -17.81
N ALA A 17 5.59 -16.06 -18.88
CA ALA A 17 5.71 -15.61 -20.26
C ALA A 17 4.84 -14.36 -20.53
N TYR A 18 3.52 -14.52 -20.41
CA TYR A 18 2.55 -13.43 -20.63
C TYR A 18 2.78 -12.25 -19.66
N PRO A 19 2.90 -12.46 -18.33
CA PRO A 19 3.19 -11.38 -17.41
C PRO A 19 4.42 -10.54 -17.78
N PHE A 20 5.54 -11.19 -18.12
CA PHE A 20 6.79 -10.53 -18.52
C PHE A 20 6.62 -9.73 -19.81
N SER A 21 5.95 -10.29 -20.82
CA SER A 21 5.71 -9.57 -22.07
C SER A 21 4.79 -8.39 -21.92
N LEU A 22 3.71 -8.52 -21.13
CA LEU A 22 2.84 -7.40 -20.81
C LEU A 22 3.59 -6.33 -20.02
N CYS A 23 4.48 -6.72 -19.09
CA CYS A 23 5.32 -5.80 -18.33
C CYS A 23 6.30 -5.04 -19.24
N LEU A 24 6.98 -5.74 -20.14
CA LEU A 24 7.91 -5.14 -21.09
C LEU A 24 7.19 -4.19 -22.07
N PHE A 25 6.04 -4.62 -22.59
CA PHE A 25 5.18 -3.80 -23.43
C PHE A 25 4.72 -2.54 -22.69
N SER A 26 4.19 -2.69 -21.48
CA SER A 26 3.69 -1.57 -20.68
C SER A 26 4.80 -0.61 -20.28
N THR A 27 6.01 -1.12 -19.99
CA THR A 27 7.22 -0.31 -19.76
C THR A 27 7.57 0.52 -20.99
N ALA A 28 7.66 -0.12 -22.16
CA ALA A 28 7.97 0.59 -23.41
C ALA A 28 6.87 1.61 -23.76
N ALA A 29 5.60 1.22 -23.65
CA ALA A 29 4.46 2.07 -23.96
C ALA A 29 4.39 3.30 -23.04
N THR A 30 4.55 3.12 -21.73
CA THR A 30 4.55 4.23 -20.76
C THR A 30 5.76 5.13 -20.94
N PHE A 31 6.95 4.58 -21.20
CA PHE A 31 8.14 5.38 -21.49
C PHE A 31 7.99 6.19 -22.78
N ILE A 32 7.60 5.57 -23.88
CA ILE A 32 7.37 6.27 -25.17
C ILE A 32 6.31 7.36 -25.00
N ALA A 33 5.16 7.01 -24.40
CA ALA A 33 4.09 7.97 -24.13
C ALA A 33 4.59 9.12 -23.25
N SER A 34 5.44 8.86 -22.25
CA SER A 34 5.99 9.91 -21.41
C SER A 34 6.89 10.89 -22.15
N VAL A 35 7.68 10.42 -23.11
CA VAL A 35 8.54 11.26 -23.94
C VAL A 35 7.71 12.09 -24.91
N VAL A 36 6.72 11.47 -25.57
CA VAL A 36 5.85 12.13 -26.54
C VAL A 36 4.98 13.20 -25.88
N THR A 37 4.41 12.89 -24.71
CA THR A 37 3.47 13.78 -24.00
C THR A 37 4.16 14.73 -23.02
N SER A 38 5.45 14.54 -22.75
CA SER A 38 6.16 15.21 -21.65
C SER A 38 5.48 15.04 -20.28
N ASN A 39 4.80 13.91 -20.08
CA ASN A 39 4.06 13.57 -18.87
C ASN A 39 4.46 12.16 -18.43
N VAL A 40 5.20 12.02 -17.33
CA VAL A 40 5.71 10.72 -16.85
C VAL A 40 4.70 9.93 -16.02
N SER A 41 3.55 10.52 -15.67
CA SER A 41 2.47 9.85 -14.94
C SER A 41 1.67 8.83 -15.75
N GLN A 42 2.19 8.37 -16.89
CA GLN A 42 1.55 7.32 -17.70
C GLN A 42 1.38 6.03 -16.91
N VAL A 43 2.40 5.65 -16.16
CA VAL A 43 2.36 4.45 -15.32
C VAL A 43 1.36 4.59 -14.17
N ASP A 44 1.21 5.79 -13.60
CA ASP A 44 0.30 6.07 -12.48
C ASP A 44 -1.16 5.70 -12.81
N ARG A 45 -1.53 5.77 -14.10
CA ARG A 45 -2.86 5.39 -14.58
C ARG A 45 -3.03 3.86 -14.66
N LEU A 46 -1.95 3.14 -14.95
CA LEU A 46 -1.94 1.68 -15.07
C LEU A 46 -1.94 0.97 -13.72
N TRP A 47 -1.46 1.64 -12.66
CA TRP A 47 -1.49 1.13 -11.28
C TRP A 47 -2.86 0.61 -10.86
N THR A 48 -3.93 1.24 -11.37
CA THR A 48 -5.29 0.85 -10.99
C THR A 48 -5.73 -0.47 -11.60
N PHE A 49 -5.15 -0.91 -12.72
CA PHE A 49 -5.64 -2.06 -13.50
C PHE A 49 -4.67 -3.24 -13.55
N LEU A 50 -3.36 -2.96 -13.70
CA LEU A 50 -2.37 -4.01 -13.95
C LEU A 50 -2.32 -5.09 -12.86
N PRO A 51 -2.39 -4.77 -11.54
CA PRO A 51 -2.37 -5.81 -10.52
C PRO A 51 -3.53 -6.79 -10.65
N THR A 52 -4.73 -6.27 -10.98
CA THR A 52 -5.91 -7.11 -11.26
C THR A 52 -5.73 -7.94 -12.52
N ILE A 53 -5.15 -7.37 -13.59
CA ILE A 53 -4.89 -8.10 -14.84
C ILE A 53 -3.91 -9.26 -14.61
N TYR A 54 -2.81 -9.03 -13.89
CA TYR A 54 -1.85 -10.09 -13.56
C TYR A 54 -2.44 -11.14 -12.62
N THR A 55 -3.27 -10.73 -11.66
CA THR A 55 -4.01 -11.65 -10.79
C THR A 55 -5.00 -12.49 -11.58
N ALA A 56 -5.75 -11.87 -12.49
CA ALA A 56 -6.74 -12.53 -13.35
C ALA A 56 -6.07 -13.54 -14.29
N TYR A 57 -4.88 -13.23 -14.80
CA TYR A 57 -4.11 -14.18 -15.61
C TYR A 57 -3.90 -15.52 -14.89
N PHE A 58 -3.47 -15.50 -13.63
CA PHE A 58 -3.31 -16.75 -12.88
C PHE A 58 -4.65 -17.36 -12.46
N ALA A 59 -5.55 -16.56 -11.88
CA ALA A 59 -6.83 -17.05 -11.35
C ALA A 59 -7.77 -17.62 -12.42
N LEU A 60 -7.70 -17.09 -13.64
CA LEU A 60 -8.50 -17.54 -14.79
C LEU A 60 -7.70 -18.43 -15.75
N GLY A 61 -6.56 -18.98 -15.31
CA GLY A 61 -5.70 -19.89 -16.08
C GLY A 61 -6.44 -20.91 -16.97
N PRO A 62 -7.49 -21.61 -16.48
CA PRO A 62 -8.23 -22.59 -17.26
C PRO A 62 -8.95 -22.04 -18.50
N LEU A 63 -9.14 -20.72 -18.61
CA LEU A 63 -9.80 -20.06 -19.74
C LEU A 63 -8.86 -19.72 -20.90
N TRP A 64 -7.54 -19.75 -20.68
CA TRP A 64 -6.58 -19.27 -21.67
C TRP A 64 -6.26 -20.34 -22.72
N PRO A 65 -6.04 -19.95 -23.99
CA PRO A 65 -5.55 -20.87 -25.01
C PRO A 65 -4.16 -21.37 -24.63
N LYS A 66 -3.82 -22.60 -25.01
CA LYS A 66 -2.51 -23.22 -24.66
C LYS A 66 -1.34 -22.63 -25.44
N GLU A 67 -1.62 -22.09 -26.61
CA GLU A 67 -0.62 -21.53 -27.52
C GLU A 67 -0.74 -20.01 -27.61
N PRO A 68 0.39 -19.29 -27.75
CA PRO A 68 0.38 -17.84 -27.88
C PRO A 68 -0.30 -17.42 -29.19
N THR A 69 -1.14 -16.39 -29.11
CA THR A 69 -1.74 -15.78 -30.31
C THR A 69 -0.67 -15.01 -31.09
N THR A 70 -0.50 -15.31 -32.38
CA THR A 70 0.46 -14.62 -33.25
C THR A 70 -0.25 -13.83 -34.36
N LEU A 71 0.31 -12.66 -34.69
CA LEU A 71 -0.10 -11.85 -35.83
C LEU A 71 1.12 -11.65 -36.73
N GLY A 72 1.06 -12.15 -37.97
CA GLY A 72 2.19 -12.08 -38.90
C GLY A 72 3.45 -12.82 -38.40
N GLY A 73 3.29 -13.86 -37.57
CA GLY A 73 4.40 -14.60 -36.95
C GLY A 73 4.96 -14.00 -35.66
N PHE A 74 4.45 -12.85 -35.21
CA PHE A 74 4.86 -12.22 -33.95
C PHE A 74 3.81 -12.45 -32.86
N TRP A 75 4.25 -12.84 -31.66
CA TRP A 75 3.36 -12.99 -30.51
C TRP A 75 2.76 -11.64 -30.10
N VAL A 76 1.46 -11.65 -29.85
CA VAL A 76 0.68 -10.50 -29.39
C VAL A 76 0.75 -10.39 -27.85
N PRO A 77 1.49 -9.42 -27.28
CA PRO A 77 1.83 -9.41 -25.84
C PRO A 77 0.65 -9.10 -24.91
N PHE A 78 -0.50 -8.70 -25.46
CA PHE A 78 -1.72 -8.38 -24.70
C PHE A 78 -2.76 -9.51 -24.69
N VAL A 79 -2.51 -10.62 -25.38
CA VAL A 79 -3.39 -11.80 -25.36
C VAL A 79 -2.79 -12.87 -24.45
N PRO A 80 -3.46 -13.24 -23.34
CA PRO A 80 -2.98 -14.28 -22.45
C PRO A 80 -3.05 -15.66 -23.10
N PHE A 81 -2.13 -16.53 -22.71
CA PHE A 81 -2.11 -17.96 -23.07
C PHE A 81 -1.62 -18.76 -21.84
N LEU A 82 -1.87 -20.07 -21.81
CA LEU A 82 -1.49 -20.97 -20.73
C LEU A 82 -0.29 -21.84 -21.16
N PRO A 83 0.94 -21.51 -20.74
CA PRO A 83 2.13 -22.32 -21.02
C PRO A 83 2.01 -23.72 -20.41
N ALA A 84 2.63 -24.72 -21.06
CA ALA A 84 2.61 -26.11 -20.60
C ALA A 84 3.15 -26.30 -19.18
N GLU A 85 4.16 -25.52 -18.77
CA GLU A 85 4.73 -25.57 -17.42
C GLU A 85 3.71 -25.13 -16.35
N LEU A 86 2.92 -24.09 -16.64
CA LEU A 86 1.84 -23.64 -15.76
C LEU A 86 0.65 -24.61 -15.81
N GLU A 87 0.28 -25.10 -17.00
CA GLU A 87 -0.78 -26.10 -17.17
C GLU A 87 -0.54 -27.35 -16.30
N ALA A 88 0.71 -27.79 -16.19
CA ALA A 88 1.09 -28.94 -15.38
C ALA A 88 0.88 -28.71 -13.87
N GLN A 89 0.95 -27.45 -13.42
CA GLN A 89 0.87 -27.06 -12.01
C GLN A 89 -0.54 -26.66 -11.57
N LEU A 90 -1.45 -26.37 -12.52
CA LEU A 90 -2.82 -25.96 -12.18
C LEU A 90 -3.59 -27.08 -11.45
N PRO A 91 -4.54 -26.72 -10.56
CA PRO A 91 -5.36 -27.70 -9.84
C PRO A 91 -6.17 -28.56 -10.81
N ARG A 92 -6.43 -29.81 -10.41
CA ARG A 92 -7.24 -30.77 -11.19
C ARG A 92 -8.38 -31.30 -10.38
N ASN A 93 -9.58 -31.36 -10.97
CA ASN A 93 -10.74 -31.95 -10.32
C ASN A 93 -10.62 -33.49 -10.23
N ALA A 94 -11.59 -34.14 -9.60
CA ALA A 94 -11.63 -35.60 -9.47
C ALA A 94 -11.63 -36.35 -10.82
N THR A 95 -11.99 -35.70 -11.93
CA THR A 95 -11.95 -36.27 -13.29
C THR A 95 -10.63 -36.02 -14.01
N GLY A 96 -9.63 -35.39 -13.35
CA GLY A 96 -8.31 -35.09 -13.91
C GLY A 96 -8.26 -33.86 -14.83
N SER A 97 -9.39 -33.18 -15.03
CA SER A 97 -9.49 -31.95 -15.83
C SER A 97 -8.98 -30.76 -15.03
N ILE A 98 -8.39 -29.79 -15.72
CA ILE A 98 -7.95 -28.53 -15.11
C ILE A 98 -9.16 -27.84 -14.44
N ALA A 99 -8.98 -27.41 -13.20
CA ALA A 99 -9.98 -26.74 -12.39
C ALA A 99 -9.52 -25.33 -11.99
N PHE A 100 -10.48 -24.47 -11.69
CA PHE A 100 -10.19 -23.18 -11.06
C PHE A 100 -9.75 -23.38 -9.61
N SER A 101 -8.77 -22.59 -9.15
CA SER A 101 -8.43 -22.47 -7.73
C SER A 101 -9.42 -21.52 -7.05
N PRO A 102 -10.25 -21.97 -6.09
CA PRO A 102 -11.15 -21.08 -5.36
C PRO A 102 -10.39 -19.97 -4.61
N ARG A 103 -9.20 -20.29 -4.08
CA ARG A 103 -8.32 -19.32 -3.42
C ARG A 103 -7.87 -18.22 -4.37
N ALA A 104 -7.43 -18.57 -5.59
CA ALA A 104 -7.05 -17.58 -6.58
C ALA A 104 -8.25 -16.71 -7.02
N LEU A 105 -9.46 -17.28 -7.07
CA LEU A 105 -10.69 -16.52 -7.34
C LEU A 105 -11.07 -15.57 -6.18
N VAL A 106 -10.84 -15.97 -4.92
CA VAL A 106 -10.99 -15.07 -3.76
C VAL A 106 -9.99 -13.91 -3.87
N LEU A 107 -8.71 -14.18 -4.15
CA LEU A 107 -7.69 -13.15 -4.37
C LEU A 107 -8.10 -12.20 -5.50
N LEU A 108 -8.54 -12.74 -6.65
CA LEU A 108 -9.03 -11.94 -7.77
C LEU A 108 -10.21 -11.05 -7.35
N THR A 109 -11.16 -11.58 -6.57
CA THR A 109 -12.31 -10.81 -6.09
C THR A 109 -11.88 -9.66 -5.18
N LEU A 110 -11.02 -9.93 -4.20
CA LEU A 110 -10.51 -8.92 -3.26
C LEU A 110 -9.69 -7.83 -3.98
N ILE A 111 -8.83 -8.22 -4.91
CA ILE A 111 -8.02 -7.28 -5.72
C ILE A 111 -8.91 -6.50 -6.71
N THR A 112 -9.98 -7.10 -7.21
CA THR A 112 -10.98 -6.38 -8.04
C THR A 112 -11.73 -5.32 -7.22
N LEU A 113 -12.09 -5.60 -5.97
CA LEU A 113 -12.68 -4.61 -5.06
C LEU A 113 -11.70 -3.49 -4.75
N TRP A 114 -10.43 -3.83 -4.49
CA TRP A 114 -9.35 -2.85 -4.33
C TRP A 114 -9.19 -1.98 -5.58
N MET A 115 -9.22 -2.57 -6.77
CA MET A 115 -9.19 -1.84 -8.05
C MET A 115 -10.37 -0.88 -8.17
N PHE A 116 -11.60 -1.33 -7.92
CA PHE A 116 -12.76 -0.44 -8.01
C PHE A 116 -12.65 0.75 -7.06
N ARG A 117 -12.20 0.51 -5.83
CA ARG A 117 -11.92 1.57 -4.85
C ARG A 117 -10.84 2.54 -5.37
N LEU A 118 -9.72 2.02 -5.86
CA LEU A 118 -8.61 2.83 -6.36
C LEU A 118 -9.00 3.62 -7.61
N SER A 119 -9.66 2.98 -8.58
CA SER A 119 -10.17 3.61 -9.80
C SER A 119 -11.20 4.69 -9.48
N TYR A 120 -12.11 4.47 -8.53
CA TYR A 120 -13.05 5.49 -8.07
C TYR A 120 -12.33 6.71 -7.48
N ASN A 121 -11.35 6.49 -6.59
CA ASN A 121 -10.55 7.56 -5.99
C ASN A 121 -9.72 8.32 -7.05
N THR A 122 -9.16 7.58 -8.03
CA THR A 122 -8.36 8.13 -9.14
C THR A 122 -9.22 8.99 -10.06
N PHE A 123 -10.41 8.50 -10.43
CA PHE A 123 -11.37 9.19 -11.29
C PHE A 123 -11.81 10.53 -10.70
N ARG A 124 -12.28 10.54 -9.44
CA ARG A 124 -12.81 11.76 -8.82
C ARG A 124 -11.74 12.80 -8.49
N ARG A 125 -10.48 12.39 -8.40
CA ARG A 125 -9.32 13.29 -8.28
C ARG A 125 -8.83 13.83 -9.62
N GLY A 126 -9.42 13.40 -10.74
CA GLY A 126 -9.02 13.79 -12.08
C GLY A 126 -7.72 13.13 -12.58
N LEU A 127 -7.21 12.10 -11.89
CA LEU A 127 -5.90 11.50 -12.20
C LEU A 127 -5.88 10.67 -13.49
N PHE A 128 -7.05 10.34 -14.05
CA PHE A 128 -7.16 9.79 -15.40
C PHE A 128 -7.03 10.84 -16.52
N SER A 129 -6.94 12.13 -16.17
CA SER A 129 -6.63 13.19 -17.12
C SER A 129 -5.29 12.92 -17.80
N LEU A 130 -5.27 12.95 -19.13
CA LEU A 130 -4.05 12.80 -19.93
C LEU A 130 -3.15 14.04 -19.86
N LYS A 131 -3.68 15.16 -19.37
CA LYS A 131 -2.96 16.44 -19.27
C LYS A 131 -2.29 16.62 -17.93
N ASP A 132 -2.88 16.07 -16.87
CA ASP A 132 -2.38 16.25 -15.52
C ASP A 132 -1.26 15.25 -15.22
N GLU A 133 -0.25 15.71 -14.50
CA GLU A 133 0.90 14.93 -14.07
C GLU A 133 1.05 15.10 -12.55
N ASP A 134 1.56 14.07 -11.88
CA ASP A 134 1.84 14.16 -10.45
C ASP A 134 2.85 15.29 -10.16
N TYR A 135 2.47 16.17 -9.23
CA TYR A 135 3.24 17.37 -8.89
C TYR A 135 4.66 17.05 -8.39
N ARG A 136 4.89 15.85 -7.86
CA ARG A 136 6.21 15.39 -7.39
C ARG A 136 7.24 15.39 -8.52
N TRP A 137 6.84 15.07 -9.73
CA TRP A 137 7.74 15.04 -10.89
C TRP A 137 8.23 16.44 -11.28
N ALA A 138 7.37 17.46 -11.15
CA ALA A 138 7.78 18.85 -11.38
C ALA A 138 8.80 19.33 -10.34
N VAL A 139 8.61 18.96 -9.06
CA VAL A 139 9.57 19.26 -7.99
C VAL A 139 10.90 18.54 -8.24
N LEU A 140 10.85 17.26 -8.63
CA LEU A 140 12.04 16.45 -8.90
C LEU A 140 12.86 17.00 -10.07
N ARG A 141 12.21 17.42 -11.17
CA ARG A 141 12.89 18.08 -12.29
C ARG A 141 13.65 19.32 -11.84
N LYS A 142 13.01 20.18 -11.03
CA LYS A 142 13.66 21.36 -10.47
C LYS A 142 14.87 21.00 -9.60
N GLN A 143 14.74 19.99 -8.74
CA GLN A 143 15.84 19.52 -7.88
C GLN A 143 17.04 18.99 -8.70
N PHE A 144 16.78 18.29 -9.81
CA PHE A 144 17.83 17.80 -10.70
C PHE A 144 18.49 18.92 -11.50
N ASP A 145 17.72 19.89 -11.99
CA ASP A 145 18.27 21.06 -12.67
C ASP A 145 19.17 21.89 -11.73
N GLU A 146 18.77 22.06 -10.47
CA GLU A 146 19.56 22.75 -9.45
C GLU A 146 20.86 22.00 -9.11
N ARG A 147 20.83 20.66 -9.08
CA ARG A 147 21.98 19.82 -8.68
C ARG A 147 22.96 19.53 -9.81
N PHE A 148 22.48 19.34 -11.03
CA PHE A 148 23.27 18.85 -12.17
C PHE A 148 23.33 19.85 -13.34
N GLY A 149 22.75 21.05 -13.17
CA GLY A 149 22.55 22.01 -14.26
C GLY A 149 21.43 21.61 -15.21
N SER A 150 20.91 22.52 -16.03
CA SER A 150 19.71 22.24 -16.86
C SER A 150 19.88 21.08 -17.85
N THR A 151 21.06 20.94 -18.48
CA THR A 151 21.31 19.82 -19.41
C THR A 151 21.50 18.51 -18.67
N GLY A 152 22.29 18.51 -17.59
CA GLY A 152 22.51 17.31 -16.76
C GLY A 152 21.23 16.84 -16.08
N GLY A 153 20.44 17.75 -15.55
CA GLY A 153 19.16 17.48 -14.89
C GLY A 153 18.16 16.79 -15.81
N LYS A 154 18.03 17.24 -17.06
CA LYS A 154 17.21 16.58 -18.09
C LYS A 154 17.66 15.15 -18.39
N ILE A 155 18.97 14.92 -18.52
CA ILE A 155 19.53 13.59 -18.79
C ILE A 155 19.25 12.65 -17.61
N VAL A 156 19.58 13.09 -16.40
CA VAL A 156 19.33 12.31 -15.17
C VAL A 156 17.84 12.03 -15.01
N PHE A 157 16.97 12.99 -15.30
CA PHE A 157 15.52 12.79 -15.26
C PHE A 157 15.06 11.73 -16.26
N GLN A 158 15.60 11.69 -17.49
CA GLN A 158 15.24 10.65 -18.46
C GLN A 158 15.76 9.25 -18.05
N ILE A 159 16.90 9.17 -17.39
CA ILE A 159 17.38 7.91 -16.79
C ILE A 159 16.39 7.45 -15.71
N VAL A 160 15.97 8.35 -14.82
CA VAL A 160 14.96 8.04 -13.78
C VAL A 160 13.62 7.67 -14.41
N ASN A 161 13.21 8.35 -15.49
CA ASN A 161 11.99 8.04 -16.22
C ASN A 161 12.01 6.62 -16.78
N LEU A 162 13.08 6.24 -17.50
CA LEU A 162 13.19 4.90 -18.07
C LEU A 162 13.30 3.81 -16.99
N THR A 163 14.17 4.03 -16.00
CA THR A 163 14.51 3.00 -15.01
C THR A 163 13.49 2.91 -13.88
N PHE A 164 13.26 4.01 -13.17
CA PHE A 164 12.40 4.02 -12.00
C PHE A 164 10.92 4.15 -12.37
N ILE A 165 10.56 5.16 -13.17
CA ILE A 165 9.14 5.49 -13.44
C ILE A 165 8.52 4.44 -14.36
N ALA A 166 9.16 4.11 -15.48
CA ALA A 166 8.61 3.14 -16.42
C ALA A 166 8.92 1.70 -15.98
N ALA A 167 10.19 1.31 -15.88
CA ALA A 167 10.55 -0.11 -15.70
C ALA A 167 10.24 -0.64 -14.29
N ILE A 168 10.78 -0.03 -13.22
CA ILE A 168 10.61 -0.54 -11.85
C ILE A 168 9.15 -0.56 -11.43
N GLN A 169 8.36 0.48 -11.77
CA GLN A 169 6.93 0.50 -11.45
C GLN A 169 6.18 -0.65 -12.17
N ASN A 170 6.41 -0.89 -13.45
CA ASN A 170 5.74 -2.00 -14.17
C ASN A 170 6.19 -3.37 -13.65
N VAL A 171 7.47 -3.55 -13.32
CA VAL A 171 7.97 -4.78 -12.69
C VAL A 171 7.28 -5.00 -11.34
N LEU A 172 7.13 -3.96 -10.53
CA LEU A 172 6.41 -4.03 -9.27
C LEU A 172 4.94 -4.40 -9.48
N LEU A 173 4.24 -3.79 -10.44
CA LEU A 173 2.85 -4.12 -10.74
C LEU A 173 2.69 -5.60 -11.17
N MET A 174 3.65 -6.13 -11.92
CA MET A 174 3.69 -7.54 -12.29
C MET A 174 3.87 -8.46 -11.09
N THR A 175 4.74 -8.10 -10.13
CA THR A 175 4.95 -8.94 -8.93
C THR A 175 3.73 -8.99 -8.03
N LEU A 176 2.80 -8.04 -8.11
CA LEU A 176 1.54 -8.08 -7.37
C LEU A 176 0.60 -9.22 -7.83
N GLY A 177 0.84 -9.84 -9.00
CA GLY A 177 0.16 -11.08 -9.41
C GLY A 177 0.73 -12.36 -8.77
N TRP A 178 1.89 -12.28 -8.10
CA TRP A 178 2.59 -13.41 -7.48
C TRP A 178 1.73 -14.21 -6.47
N PRO A 179 0.92 -13.59 -5.59
CA PRO A 179 0.09 -14.35 -4.65
C PRO A 179 -0.94 -15.25 -5.34
N ALA A 180 -1.47 -14.82 -6.49
CA ALA A 180 -2.36 -15.64 -7.31
C ALA A 180 -1.61 -16.80 -7.97
N TYR A 181 -0.37 -16.59 -8.41
CA TYR A 181 0.50 -17.68 -8.89
C TYR A 181 0.73 -18.73 -7.79
N LEU A 182 1.04 -18.32 -6.56
CA LEU A 182 1.17 -19.26 -5.44
C LEU A 182 -0.14 -20.02 -5.20
N ALA A 183 -1.27 -19.32 -5.18
CA ALA A 183 -2.58 -19.93 -4.95
C ALA A 183 -3.01 -20.96 -6.00
N VAL A 184 -2.45 -20.94 -7.21
CA VAL A 184 -2.73 -21.93 -8.27
C VAL A 184 -1.67 -23.03 -8.38
N THR A 185 -0.50 -22.89 -7.76
CA THR A 185 0.62 -23.85 -7.87
C THR A 185 0.87 -24.67 -6.60
N GLN A 186 0.21 -24.32 -5.49
CA GLN A 186 0.25 -25.09 -4.24
C GLN A 186 -0.22 -26.53 -4.46
N SER A 187 0.64 -27.48 -4.07
CA SER A 187 0.44 -28.92 -4.27
C SER A 187 0.12 -29.58 -2.93
N GLY A 188 -1.13 -29.98 -2.71
CA GLY A 188 -1.54 -30.67 -1.48
C GLY A 188 -3.02 -31.09 -1.48
N VAL A 189 -3.37 -32.09 -0.68
CA VAL A 189 -4.76 -32.52 -0.43
C VAL A 189 -5.45 -31.38 0.34
N GLY A 190 -6.05 -30.44 -0.41
CA GLY A 190 -6.52 -29.15 0.10
C GLY A 190 -6.28 -27.97 -0.84
N SER A 191 -5.53 -28.14 -1.95
CA SER A 191 -5.22 -27.07 -2.91
C SER A 191 -6.45 -26.51 -3.66
N ILE A 192 -7.55 -27.25 -3.68
CA ILE A 192 -8.83 -26.84 -4.27
C ILE A 192 -9.80 -26.31 -3.21
N GLU A 193 -9.60 -26.65 -1.93
CA GLU A 193 -10.52 -26.26 -0.88
C GLU A 193 -10.03 -24.98 -0.18
N LEU A 194 -10.98 -24.13 0.18
CA LEU A 194 -10.70 -23.00 1.05
C LEU A 194 -10.58 -23.52 2.48
N VAL A 195 -9.56 -23.06 3.19
CA VAL A 195 -9.34 -23.35 4.61
C VAL A 195 -9.73 -22.14 5.45
N ASP A 196 -9.84 -22.33 6.77
CA ASP A 196 -10.31 -21.27 7.69
C ASP A 196 -9.50 -19.97 7.59
N THR A 197 -8.19 -20.06 7.35
CA THR A 197 -7.31 -18.89 7.18
C THR A 197 -7.67 -18.06 5.95
N ASP A 198 -8.17 -18.67 4.87
CA ASP A 198 -8.62 -17.95 3.68
C ASP A 198 -9.77 -16.99 4.03
N TYR A 199 -10.75 -17.47 4.81
CA TYR A 199 -11.91 -16.68 5.22
C TYR A 199 -11.53 -15.57 6.20
N VAL A 200 -10.73 -15.88 7.23
CA VAL A 200 -10.29 -14.90 8.23
C VAL A 200 -9.50 -13.77 7.57
N LEU A 201 -8.53 -14.10 6.71
CA LEU A 201 -7.73 -13.11 6.02
C LEU A 201 -8.56 -12.31 4.99
N ALA A 202 -9.52 -12.94 4.30
CA ALA A 202 -10.42 -12.23 3.40
C ALA A 202 -11.28 -11.20 4.14
N VAL A 203 -11.86 -11.56 5.29
CA VAL A 203 -12.61 -10.62 6.13
C VAL A 203 -11.72 -9.46 6.61
N TRP A 204 -10.48 -9.76 6.98
CA TRP A 204 -9.52 -8.73 7.39
C TRP A 204 -9.17 -7.78 6.22
N VAL A 205 -8.92 -8.32 5.02
CA VAL A 205 -8.69 -7.53 3.80
C VAL A 205 -9.86 -6.58 3.54
N LEU A 206 -11.11 -7.05 3.64
CA LEU A 206 -12.29 -6.21 3.48
C LEU A 206 -12.37 -5.11 4.55
N GLY A 207 -12.02 -5.41 5.79
CA GLY A 207 -11.93 -4.42 6.87
C GLY A 207 -10.88 -3.33 6.57
N VAL A 208 -9.69 -3.73 6.08
CA VAL A 208 -8.63 -2.79 5.68
C VAL A 208 -9.09 -1.90 4.52
N LEU A 209 -9.75 -2.48 3.51
CA LEU A 209 -10.31 -1.71 2.38
C LEU A 209 -11.37 -0.71 2.84
N ALA A 210 -12.22 -1.07 3.83
CA ALA A 210 -13.23 -0.15 4.37
C ALA A 210 -12.58 1.05 5.09
N VAL A 211 -11.51 0.81 5.86
CA VAL A 211 -10.74 1.89 6.51
C VAL A 211 -10.02 2.75 5.47
N GLU A 212 -9.42 2.13 4.44
CA GLU A 212 -8.75 2.84 3.35
C GLU A 212 -9.72 3.74 2.60
N PHE A 213 -10.88 3.20 2.24
CA PHE A 213 -11.93 3.92 1.56
C PHE A 213 -12.45 5.08 2.41
N THR A 214 -12.56 4.91 3.73
CA THR A 214 -12.90 5.99 4.66
C THR A 214 -11.83 7.09 4.65
N ALA A 215 -10.55 6.71 4.70
CA ALA A 215 -9.43 7.66 4.66
C ALA A 215 -9.39 8.48 3.36
N ASP A 216 -9.60 7.82 2.21
CA ASP A 216 -9.71 8.47 0.90
C ASP A 216 -10.87 9.46 0.82
N ASN A 217 -12.01 9.11 1.45
CA ASN A 217 -13.18 9.99 1.54
C ASN A 217 -12.96 11.19 2.45
N GLN A 218 -12.38 10.98 3.62
CA GLN A 218 -12.03 12.07 4.54
C GLN A 218 -11.07 13.07 3.87
N GLN A 219 -10.05 12.58 3.15
CA GLN A 219 -9.11 13.43 2.43
C GLN A 219 -9.81 14.22 1.32
N PHE A 220 -10.69 13.58 0.54
CA PHE A 220 -11.40 14.24 -0.55
C PHE A 220 -12.35 15.34 -0.05
N VAL A 221 -13.14 15.04 0.99
CA VAL A 221 -14.04 16.02 1.64
C VAL A 221 -13.25 17.22 2.14
N TYR A 222 -12.11 16.98 2.81
CA TYR A 222 -11.25 18.06 3.26
C TYR A 222 -10.68 18.91 2.11
N GLN A 223 -10.22 18.30 1.01
CA GLN A 223 -9.71 19.06 -0.13
C GLN A 223 -10.82 19.92 -0.74
N THR A 224 -12.02 19.37 -0.92
CA THR A 224 -13.19 20.11 -1.41
C THR A 224 -13.52 21.30 -0.51
N TYR A 225 -13.57 21.08 0.81
CA TYR A 225 -13.76 22.14 1.80
C TYR A 225 -12.67 23.22 1.68
N LYS A 226 -11.39 22.81 1.68
CA LYS A 226 -10.24 23.73 1.63
C LYS A 226 -10.28 24.64 0.41
N TYR A 227 -10.47 24.07 -0.78
CA TYR A 227 -10.47 24.87 -2.01
C TYR A 227 -11.70 25.78 -2.09
N ALA A 228 -12.89 25.30 -1.67
CA ALA A 228 -14.10 26.12 -1.61
C ALA A 228 -13.97 27.29 -0.63
N PHE A 229 -13.33 27.06 0.52
CA PHE A 229 -13.10 28.11 1.53
C PHE A 229 -12.07 29.14 1.04
N LEU A 230 -10.87 28.70 0.63
CA LEU A 230 -9.79 29.59 0.20
C LEU A 230 -10.14 30.39 -1.05
N GLY A 231 -11.00 29.86 -1.91
CA GLY A 231 -11.51 30.55 -3.08
C GLY A 231 -12.44 31.71 -2.76
N ARG A 232 -13.21 31.63 -1.66
CA ARG A 232 -14.24 32.63 -1.30
C ARG A 232 -13.86 33.59 -0.18
N VAL A 233 -12.99 33.19 0.74
CA VAL A 233 -12.63 34.01 1.91
C VAL A 233 -11.95 35.33 1.52
N LYS A 234 -11.45 35.45 0.28
CA LYS A 234 -10.88 36.71 -0.25
C LYS A 234 -11.94 37.75 -0.60
N GLU A 235 -13.16 37.33 -0.85
CA GLU A 235 -14.25 38.16 -1.40
C GLU A 235 -15.43 38.30 -0.43
N THR A 236 -15.54 37.43 0.55
CA THR A 236 -16.69 37.33 1.46
C THR A 236 -16.26 37.22 2.92
N SER A 237 -17.20 37.39 3.84
CA SER A 237 -16.92 37.18 5.27
C SER A 237 -16.49 35.73 5.54
N GLU A 238 -15.68 35.52 6.58
CA GLU A 238 -15.21 34.17 6.94
C GLU A 238 -16.35 33.21 7.26
N SER A 239 -17.40 33.68 7.92
CA SER A 239 -18.59 32.89 8.24
C SER A 239 -19.31 32.44 6.97
N GLU A 240 -19.45 33.31 5.98
CA GLU A 240 -20.09 33.01 4.71
C GLU A 240 -19.25 32.02 3.88
N ALA A 241 -17.94 32.25 3.80
CA ALA A 241 -17.01 31.35 3.12
C ALA A 241 -17.01 29.95 3.77
N HIS A 242 -17.04 29.89 5.10
CA HIS A 242 -17.12 28.65 5.87
C HIS A 242 -18.43 27.89 5.59
N ALA A 243 -19.57 28.56 5.68
CA ALA A 243 -20.88 27.93 5.40
C ALA A 243 -20.97 27.43 3.95
N HIS A 244 -20.45 28.18 2.98
CA HIS A 244 -20.36 27.73 1.60
C HIS A 244 -19.47 26.49 1.46
N ALA A 245 -18.30 26.50 2.09
CA ALA A 245 -17.35 25.39 2.02
C ALA A 245 -17.90 24.11 2.68
N LEU A 246 -18.62 24.22 3.80
CA LEU A 246 -19.30 23.08 4.43
C LEU A 246 -20.38 22.49 3.52
N ARG A 247 -21.19 23.34 2.88
CA ARG A 247 -22.17 22.88 1.88
C ARG A 247 -21.49 22.13 0.73
N ALA A 248 -20.43 22.71 0.16
CA ALA A 248 -19.67 22.07 -0.93
C ALA A 248 -19.00 20.76 -0.52
N ALA A 249 -18.48 20.67 0.70
CA ALA A 249 -17.88 19.45 1.22
C ALA A 249 -18.93 18.37 1.52
N SER A 250 -20.13 18.78 1.96
CA SER A 250 -21.25 17.87 2.27
C SER A 250 -21.83 17.20 1.03
N THR A 251 -21.78 17.83 -0.15
CA THR A 251 -22.26 17.20 -1.40
C THR A 251 -21.41 16.01 -1.85
N VAL A 252 -20.16 15.93 -1.39
CA VAL A 252 -19.23 14.84 -1.71
C VAL A 252 -18.93 13.93 -0.52
N ALA A 253 -19.59 14.16 0.62
CA ALA A 253 -19.35 13.42 1.84
C ALA A 253 -19.91 12.00 1.74
N TRP A 254 -19.05 11.03 2.03
CA TRP A 254 -19.46 9.64 2.27
C TRP A 254 -19.80 9.45 3.77
N PRO A 255 -20.53 8.38 4.13
CA PRO A 255 -20.64 7.94 5.51
C PRO A 255 -19.28 7.89 6.20
N CYS A 256 -19.21 8.34 7.46
CA CYS A 256 -17.97 8.44 8.25
C CYS A 256 -16.92 9.45 7.72
N ALA A 257 -17.30 10.32 6.79
CA ALA A 257 -16.50 11.43 6.28
C ALA A 257 -17.27 12.77 6.30
N SER A 258 -18.26 12.92 7.19
CA SER A 258 -19.02 14.15 7.35
C SER A 258 -18.10 15.32 7.72
N PRO A 259 -18.16 16.45 6.98
CA PRO A 259 -17.32 17.61 7.27
C PRO A 259 -17.63 18.23 8.62
N GLU A 260 -18.87 18.13 9.12
CA GLU A 260 -19.31 18.77 10.37
C GLU A 260 -19.20 17.85 11.58
N THR A 261 -19.64 16.59 11.47
CA THR A 261 -19.70 15.67 12.62
C THR A 261 -18.42 14.88 12.82
N ASP A 262 -17.90 14.31 11.72
CA ASP A 262 -16.80 13.34 11.78
C ASP A 262 -15.45 14.07 11.73
N LEU A 263 -15.32 15.00 10.77
CA LEU A 263 -14.09 15.76 10.55
C LEU A 263 -14.04 17.07 11.32
N LYS A 264 -15.21 17.63 11.71
CA LYS A 264 -15.35 18.90 12.43
C LYS A 264 -14.50 20.02 11.80
N LEU A 265 -14.59 20.18 10.48
CA LEU A 265 -13.75 21.08 9.70
C LEU A 265 -13.98 22.55 10.09
N LYS A 266 -12.89 23.27 10.36
CA LYS A 266 -12.87 24.67 10.75
C LYS A 266 -12.13 25.51 9.70
N PRO A 267 -12.36 26.84 9.61
CA PRO A 267 -11.59 27.75 8.77
C PRO A 267 -10.07 27.65 8.96
N ALA A 268 -9.63 27.41 10.21
CA ALA A 268 -8.22 27.20 10.55
C ALA A 268 -7.63 25.98 9.83
N ASP A 269 -8.41 24.92 9.60
CA ASP A 269 -7.92 23.71 8.93
C ASP A 269 -7.60 23.98 7.46
N ALA A 270 -8.45 24.74 6.77
CA ALA A 270 -8.21 25.15 5.39
C ALA A 270 -6.95 26.01 5.25
N ARG A 271 -6.71 26.91 6.22
CA ARG A 271 -5.49 27.75 6.27
C ARG A 271 -4.23 26.96 6.60
N ARG A 272 -4.34 25.97 7.49
CA ARG A 272 -3.24 25.04 7.82
C ARG A 272 -2.79 24.23 6.59
N GLY A 273 -3.71 23.89 5.70
CA GLY A 273 -3.41 23.38 4.37
C GLY A 273 -3.29 21.85 4.27
N PHE A 274 -3.44 21.12 5.37
CA PHE A 274 -3.58 19.65 5.44
C PHE A 274 -4.58 19.21 6.53
N ILE A 275 -5.17 18.03 6.35
CA ILE A 275 -6.14 17.41 7.28
C ILE A 275 -5.42 16.85 8.51
N THR A 276 -6.05 16.96 9.68
CA THR A 276 -5.54 16.40 10.95
C THR A 276 -6.65 15.74 11.79
N SER A 277 -7.86 15.67 11.27
CA SER A 277 -9.05 15.08 11.91
C SER A 277 -9.46 13.77 11.26
N GLY A 278 -10.35 13.01 11.91
CA GLY A 278 -10.69 11.65 11.49
C GLY A 278 -9.50 10.70 11.62
N LEU A 279 -9.33 9.81 10.63
CA LEU A 279 -8.21 8.86 10.58
C LEU A 279 -6.85 9.56 10.52
N TRP A 280 -6.81 10.78 9.99
CA TRP A 280 -5.61 11.60 9.87
C TRP A 280 -5.11 12.13 11.23
N GLY A 281 -5.90 12.02 12.29
CA GLY A 281 -5.44 12.28 13.66
C GLY A 281 -4.60 11.14 14.26
N TYR A 282 -4.73 9.93 13.70
CA TYR A 282 -4.08 8.70 14.19
C TYR A 282 -2.87 8.28 13.34
N SER A 283 -2.93 8.60 12.04
CA SER A 283 -1.89 8.33 11.06
C SER A 283 -1.78 9.54 10.13
N ARG A 284 -0.57 9.92 9.73
CA ARG A 284 -0.40 10.99 8.73
C ARG A 284 -0.72 10.55 7.32
N HIS A 285 -0.71 9.23 7.08
CA HIS A 285 -1.00 8.61 5.80
C HIS A 285 -1.82 7.31 5.99
N PRO A 286 -3.06 7.39 6.52
CA PRO A 286 -3.87 6.22 6.85
C PRO A 286 -4.20 5.38 5.62
N ASN A 287 -4.45 6.01 4.47
CA ASN A 287 -4.70 5.30 3.22
C ASN A 287 -3.47 4.50 2.75
N PHE A 288 -2.27 5.07 2.85
CA PHE A 288 -1.04 4.36 2.50
C PHE A 288 -0.67 3.25 3.49
N ALA A 289 -1.04 3.42 4.77
CA ALA A 289 -0.91 2.37 5.78
C ALA A 289 -1.83 1.17 5.45
N CYS A 290 -3.08 1.45 5.07
CA CYS A 290 -4.02 0.44 4.61
C CYS A 290 -3.55 -0.24 3.32
N GLU A 291 -3.10 0.52 2.31
CA GLU A 291 -2.60 -0.01 1.05
C GLU A 291 -1.46 -1.00 1.27
N GLN A 292 -0.48 -0.66 2.11
CA GLN A 292 0.59 -1.59 2.46
C GLN A 292 0.05 -2.84 3.17
N THR A 293 -0.80 -2.65 4.18
CA THR A 293 -1.41 -3.75 4.95
C THR A 293 -2.22 -4.69 4.04
N PHE A 294 -2.95 -4.14 3.07
CA PHE A 294 -3.71 -4.89 2.07
C PHE A 294 -2.80 -5.88 1.34
N TRP A 295 -1.68 -5.42 0.78
CA TRP A 295 -0.78 -6.30 0.02
C TRP A 295 -0.05 -7.33 0.88
N TRP A 296 0.25 -7.00 2.14
CA TRP A 296 0.74 -7.99 3.11
C TRP A 296 -0.28 -9.11 3.34
N LEU A 297 -1.55 -8.77 3.54
CA LEU A 297 -2.62 -9.76 3.74
C LEU A 297 -2.88 -10.58 2.46
N ILE A 298 -2.86 -9.95 1.29
CA ILE A 298 -2.98 -10.64 -0.01
C ILE A 298 -1.85 -11.67 -0.19
N CYS A 299 -0.60 -11.33 0.13
CA CYS A 299 0.51 -12.29 0.14
C CYS A 299 0.34 -13.39 1.19
N ALA A 300 -0.26 -13.07 2.35
CA ALA A 300 -0.45 -14.02 3.45
C ALA A 300 -1.47 -15.12 3.12
N VAL A 301 -2.53 -14.83 2.36
CA VAL A 301 -3.61 -15.79 2.03
C VAL A 301 -3.07 -17.15 1.55
N PRO A 302 -2.31 -17.23 0.43
CA PRO A 302 -1.78 -18.51 -0.02
C PRO A 302 -0.78 -19.11 0.98
N VAL A 303 0.08 -18.31 1.61
CA VAL A 303 1.11 -18.81 2.53
C VAL A 303 0.47 -19.49 3.75
N PHE A 304 -0.51 -18.85 4.38
CA PHE A 304 -1.18 -19.38 5.55
C PHE A 304 -2.05 -20.59 5.22
N ALA A 305 -2.65 -20.63 4.02
CA ALA A 305 -3.38 -21.80 3.59
C ALA A 305 -2.48 -23.03 3.41
N GLU A 306 -1.28 -22.86 2.86
CA GLU A 306 -0.28 -23.92 2.74
C GLU A 306 0.19 -24.42 4.12
N LEU A 307 0.42 -23.50 5.06
CA LEU A 307 0.86 -23.84 6.41
C LEU A 307 -0.19 -24.65 7.18
N VAL A 308 -1.47 -24.30 7.04
CA VAL A 308 -2.58 -25.09 7.61
C VAL A 308 -2.68 -26.45 6.92
N SER A 309 -2.64 -26.48 5.60
CA SER A 309 -2.78 -27.72 4.81
C SER A 309 -1.62 -28.70 5.04
N SER A 310 -0.43 -28.19 5.34
CA SER A 310 0.77 -29.00 5.66
C SER A 310 0.85 -29.40 7.13
N GLY A 311 -0.12 -29.02 7.97
CA GLY A 311 -0.12 -29.30 9.42
C GLY A 311 0.94 -28.52 10.20
N ARG A 312 1.59 -27.53 9.59
CA ARG A 312 2.61 -26.66 10.21
C ARG A 312 2.00 -25.54 11.03
N LEU A 313 0.74 -25.21 10.76
CA LEU A 313 -0.12 -24.41 11.62
C LEU A 313 -1.29 -25.30 12.05
N GLY A 314 -1.50 -25.46 13.36
CA GLY A 314 -2.58 -26.32 13.88
C GLY A 314 -3.93 -25.97 13.26
N THR A 315 -4.71 -26.98 12.89
CA THR A 315 -6.10 -26.76 12.45
C THR A 315 -6.97 -26.42 13.66
N ILE A 316 -8.10 -25.75 13.42
CA ILE A 316 -9.04 -25.28 14.46
C ILE A 316 -9.61 -26.44 15.33
N ASN A 317 -9.36 -27.71 15.00
CA ASN A 317 -10.08 -28.86 15.57
C ASN A 317 -9.26 -29.89 16.37
N GLU A 318 -7.93 -29.80 16.46
CA GLU A 318 -7.17 -30.94 17.02
C GLU A 318 -6.98 -30.97 18.54
N THR A 319 -7.58 -30.05 19.32
CA THR A 319 -7.31 -30.01 20.78
C THR A 319 -8.45 -30.38 21.73
N VAL A 320 -9.71 -30.61 21.31
CA VAL A 320 -10.74 -31.00 22.29
C VAL A 320 -11.76 -31.99 21.72
N THR A 321 -11.57 -33.27 22.08
CA THR A 321 -12.54 -34.39 22.23
C THR A 321 -13.57 -34.65 21.13
N GLY A 322 -13.57 -35.88 20.63
CA GLY A 322 -14.46 -36.35 19.56
C GLY A 322 -15.95 -36.08 19.78
N THR A 323 -16.52 -35.27 18.89
CA THR A 323 -17.80 -35.47 18.20
C THR A 323 -17.81 -34.48 17.02
N PRO A 324 -18.15 -34.91 15.79
CA PRO A 324 -18.18 -34.02 14.63
C PRO A 324 -19.55 -33.36 14.52
N ASP A 325 -19.83 -32.36 15.33
CA ASP A 325 -21.05 -31.55 15.17
C ASP A 325 -20.77 -30.06 15.42
N ASN A 326 -21.12 -29.26 14.41
CA ASN A 326 -21.06 -27.80 14.29
C ASN A 326 -19.71 -27.19 13.86
N GLN A 327 -19.60 -27.05 12.54
CA GLN A 327 -18.61 -26.26 11.80
C GLN A 327 -18.78 -24.74 12.09
N ALA A 328 -18.36 -24.29 13.26
CA ALA A 328 -18.24 -22.87 13.56
C ALA A 328 -16.80 -22.55 13.97
N LEU A 329 -16.24 -21.51 13.33
CA LEU A 329 -14.96 -20.89 13.67
C LEU A 329 -14.84 -20.67 15.18
N SER A 330 -13.91 -21.36 15.87
CA SER A 330 -13.65 -21.10 17.29
C SER A 330 -12.81 -19.82 17.42
N TRP A 331 -13.11 -19.00 18.43
CA TRP A 331 -12.34 -17.78 18.71
C TRP A 331 -10.86 -18.08 19.00
N ASP A 332 -10.55 -19.25 19.54
CA ASP A 332 -9.18 -19.69 19.83
C ASP A 332 -8.37 -19.94 18.55
N GLY A 333 -8.98 -20.50 17.51
CA GLY A 333 -8.35 -20.67 16.19
C GLY A 333 -8.02 -19.33 15.52
N VAL A 334 -8.94 -18.36 15.61
CA VAL A 334 -8.71 -16.99 15.10
C VAL A 334 -7.54 -16.33 15.83
N ILE A 335 -7.50 -16.45 17.16
CA ILE A 335 -6.42 -15.91 17.99
C ILE A 335 -5.08 -16.56 17.62
N SER A 336 -5.04 -17.87 17.38
CA SER A 336 -3.83 -18.59 16.98
C SER A 336 -3.27 -18.09 15.64
N VAL A 337 -4.12 -17.92 14.62
CA VAL A 337 -3.71 -17.40 13.30
C VAL A 337 -3.15 -15.98 13.42
N ILE A 338 -3.87 -15.11 14.14
CA ILE A 338 -3.42 -13.73 14.38
C ILE A 338 -2.10 -13.72 15.16
N SER A 339 -1.98 -14.55 16.20
CA SER A 339 -0.79 -14.61 17.05
C SER A 339 0.42 -15.17 16.30
N GLY A 340 0.24 -16.20 15.48
CA GLY A 340 1.30 -16.76 14.62
C GLY A 340 1.79 -15.73 13.61
N PHE A 341 0.89 -14.93 13.03
CA PHE A 341 1.27 -13.85 12.13
C PHE A 341 2.02 -12.71 12.85
N VAL A 342 1.56 -12.30 14.03
CA VAL A 342 2.23 -11.28 14.85
C VAL A 342 3.60 -11.75 15.34
N GLN A 343 3.73 -13.01 15.76
CA GLN A 343 5.01 -13.57 16.18
C GLN A 343 6.00 -13.64 15.02
N TRP A 344 5.53 -14.06 13.85
CA TRP A 344 6.35 -14.05 12.64
C TRP A 344 6.90 -12.65 12.34
N ILE A 345 6.08 -11.61 12.49
CA ILE A 345 6.53 -10.22 12.35
C ILE A 345 7.69 -9.93 13.30
N PHE A 346 7.59 -10.33 14.58
CA PHE A 346 8.62 -10.14 15.59
C PHE A 346 9.93 -10.86 15.26
N ASP A 347 9.82 -12.09 14.74
CA ASP A 347 10.99 -12.87 14.33
C ASP A 347 11.70 -12.23 13.12
N VAL A 348 10.94 -11.74 12.14
CA VAL A 348 11.46 -11.05 10.95
C VAL A 348 12.19 -9.75 11.30
N ILE A 349 11.69 -9.01 12.29
CA ILE A 349 12.31 -7.77 12.76
C ILE A 349 13.42 -8.00 13.82
N GLY A 350 13.77 -9.25 14.10
CA GLY A 350 14.85 -9.62 15.03
C GLY A 350 14.52 -9.31 16.50
N ILE A 351 13.24 -9.16 16.86
CA ILE A 351 12.79 -9.06 18.25
C ILE A 351 12.55 -10.49 18.72
N SER A 352 13.63 -11.22 19.02
CA SER A 352 13.53 -12.49 19.73
C SER A 352 13.08 -12.19 21.16
N SER A 353 11.87 -12.59 21.54
CA SER A 353 11.48 -12.62 22.95
C SER A 353 12.31 -13.70 23.63
N THR A 354 13.46 -13.33 24.19
CA THR A 354 14.13 -14.15 25.18
C THR A 354 13.23 -14.27 26.41
N SER A 355 13.07 -15.51 26.88
CA SER A 355 12.41 -15.93 28.13
C SER A 355 10.89 -15.70 28.23
N ALA A 356 10.12 -16.67 27.75
CA ALA A 356 8.91 -17.09 28.45
C ALA A 356 9.07 -18.59 28.78
N THR A 357 8.99 -18.88 30.07
CA THR A 357 9.11 -20.22 30.65
C THR A 357 8.19 -21.22 29.97
N GLN A 358 8.79 -22.34 29.60
CA GLN A 358 8.18 -23.58 29.15
C GLN A 358 7.18 -24.07 30.20
N ASP A 359 5.91 -23.65 30.10
CA ASP A 359 4.74 -24.31 30.70
C ASP A 359 3.46 -23.59 30.24
N SER A 360 3.06 -23.84 28.99
CA SER A 360 1.70 -23.61 28.50
C SER A 360 1.53 -24.43 27.23
N SER A 361 0.84 -25.55 27.33
CA SER A 361 0.54 -26.53 26.27
C SER A 361 -0.32 -25.98 25.11
N TYR A 362 -0.38 -24.66 24.93
CA TYR A 362 -1.25 -23.95 23.99
C TYR A 362 -0.49 -23.15 22.92
N PHE A 363 0.84 -23.04 23.00
CA PHE A 363 1.61 -22.24 22.04
C PHE A 363 2.89 -22.98 21.61
N SER A 364 2.77 -23.86 20.62
CA SER A 364 3.93 -24.27 19.83
C SER A 364 4.28 -23.13 18.87
N PHE A 365 5.33 -22.39 19.19
CA PHE A 365 5.84 -21.29 18.37
C PHE A 365 6.20 -21.79 16.96
N VAL A 366 5.57 -21.20 15.94
CA VAL A 366 5.78 -21.55 14.53
C VAL A 366 7.07 -20.89 14.07
N SER A 367 8.14 -21.68 13.91
CA SER A 367 9.35 -21.22 13.21
C SER A 367 9.11 -21.23 11.70
N PHE A 368 9.10 -20.06 11.07
CA PHE A 368 8.94 -19.92 9.63
C PHE A 368 10.33 -19.98 8.94
N PRO A 369 10.56 -20.89 7.98
CA PRO A 369 11.81 -20.98 7.25
C PRO A 369 12.02 -19.76 6.32
N THR A 370 13.29 -19.41 6.08
CA THR A 370 13.72 -18.20 5.35
C THR A 370 13.25 -18.14 3.88
N ASN A 371 12.83 -19.27 3.31
CA ASN A 371 12.26 -19.35 1.96
C ASN A 371 10.84 -18.74 1.87
N GLU A 372 10.07 -18.70 2.96
CA GLU A 372 8.70 -18.17 2.94
C GLU A 372 8.65 -16.64 2.90
N LEU A 373 9.71 -15.96 3.33
CA LEU A 373 9.86 -14.51 3.16
C LEU A 373 9.83 -14.07 1.70
N ALA A 374 10.29 -14.92 0.79
CA ALA A 374 10.26 -14.64 -0.64
C ALA A 374 8.82 -14.50 -1.17
N HIS A 375 7.84 -15.18 -0.56
CA HIS A 375 6.43 -15.07 -0.94
C HIS A 375 5.83 -13.69 -0.66
N PHE A 376 6.44 -12.94 0.26
CA PHE A 376 6.05 -11.58 0.62
C PHE A 376 6.85 -10.50 -0.12
N PHE A 377 7.73 -10.88 -1.05
CA PHE A 377 8.50 -9.92 -1.85
C PHE A 377 7.66 -8.79 -2.46
N PRO A 378 6.46 -9.03 -3.04
CA PRO A 378 5.64 -7.95 -3.59
C PRO A 378 5.23 -6.93 -2.52
N ALA A 379 4.78 -7.39 -1.35
CA ALA A 379 4.41 -6.52 -0.23
C ALA A 379 5.62 -5.75 0.32
N ILE A 380 6.78 -6.39 0.44
CA ILE A 380 8.02 -5.74 0.87
C ILE A 380 8.44 -4.64 -0.11
N ALA A 381 8.50 -4.97 -1.40
CA ALA A 381 8.89 -4.04 -2.45
C ALA A 381 7.93 -2.84 -2.53
N LEU A 382 6.62 -3.09 -2.37
CA LEU A 382 5.62 -2.05 -2.30
C LEU A 382 5.82 -1.17 -1.06
N SER A 383 6.03 -1.77 0.12
CA SER A 383 6.29 -1.01 1.34
C SER A 383 7.54 -0.12 1.22
N ILE A 384 8.63 -0.60 0.59
CA ILE A 384 9.82 0.22 0.33
C ILE A 384 9.48 1.43 -0.55
N LEU A 385 8.70 1.21 -1.62
CA LEU A 385 8.23 2.28 -2.49
C LEU A 385 7.39 3.30 -1.70
N PHE A 386 6.40 2.83 -0.92
CA PHE A 386 5.51 3.69 -0.15
C PHE A 386 6.25 4.49 0.93
N VAL A 387 7.15 3.87 1.69
CA VAL A 387 7.98 4.57 2.69
C VAL A 387 8.80 5.67 2.03
N SER A 388 9.50 5.35 0.94
CA SER A 388 10.34 6.30 0.19
C SER A 388 9.51 7.46 -0.38
N SER A 389 8.38 7.13 -0.99
CA SER A 389 7.45 8.06 -1.63
C SER A 389 6.75 8.99 -0.62
N THR A 390 6.40 8.44 0.54
CA THR A 390 5.80 9.18 1.65
C THR A 390 6.80 10.16 2.24
N ALA A 391 8.03 9.72 2.53
CA ALA A 391 9.08 10.60 3.03
C ALA A 391 9.35 11.77 2.07
N TYR A 392 9.37 11.52 0.75
CA TYR A 392 9.49 12.58 -0.26
C TYR A 392 8.31 13.56 -0.19
N THR A 393 7.10 13.04 -0.10
CA THR A 393 5.86 13.83 0.00
C THR A 393 5.81 14.69 1.27
N GLU A 394 6.24 14.13 2.41
CA GLU A 394 6.35 14.86 3.67
C GLU A 394 7.43 15.94 3.59
N ALA A 395 8.57 15.69 2.95
CA ALA A 395 9.61 16.70 2.76
C ALA A 395 9.08 17.92 1.97
N ILE A 396 8.28 17.68 0.92
CA ILE A 396 7.61 18.77 0.19
C ILE A 396 6.60 19.49 1.10
N SER A 397 5.81 18.74 1.88
CA SER A 397 4.81 19.30 2.77
C SER A 397 5.42 20.15 3.89
N SER A 398 6.52 19.69 4.50
CA SER A 398 7.31 20.45 5.48
C SER A 398 7.91 21.71 4.87
N SER A 399 8.28 21.69 3.59
CA SER A 399 8.77 22.89 2.90
C SER A 399 7.66 23.91 2.67
N LYS A 400 6.43 23.45 2.45
CA LYS A 400 5.25 24.30 2.22
C LYS A 400 4.63 24.83 3.52
N TYR A 401 4.65 24.03 4.59
CA TYR A 401 3.98 24.30 5.85
C TYR A 401 4.92 24.04 7.06
N PRO A 402 6.04 24.78 7.18
CA PRO A 402 7.17 24.39 8.04
C PRO A 402 6.81 24.26 9.53
N ILE A 403 6.06 25.23 10.07
CA ILE A 403 5.70 25.24 11.49
C ILE A 403 4.59 24.22 11.80
N PRO A 404 3.39 24.30 11.18
CA PRO A 404 2.28 23.43 11.56
C PRO A 404 2.52 21.96 11.16
N TYR A 405 3.19 21.69 10.04
CA TYR A 405 3.47 20.31 9.62
C TYR A 405 4.53 19.65 10.50
N SER A 406 5.57 20.39 10.92
CA SER A 406 6.53 19.88 11.90
C SER A 406 5.87 19.56 13.24
N ALA A 407 4.93 20.41 13.69
CA ALA A 407 4.14 20.14 14.90
C ALA A 407 3.30 18.86 14.74
N TYR A 408 2.68 18.67 13.58
CA TYR A 408 1.91 17.47 13.25
C TYR A 408 2.77 16.20 13.23
N GLN A 409 3.96 16.26 12.59
CA GLN A 409 4.92 15.17 12.57
C GLN A 409 5.36 14.75 13.97
N LYS A 410 5.58 15.70 14.89
CA LYS A 410 5.96 15.36 16.28
C LYS A 410 4.90 14.51 17.00
N ARG A 411 3.63 14.71 16.65
CA ARG A 411 2.50 14.21 17.42
C ARG A 411 1.83 12.96 16.83
N VAL A 412 1.73 12.88 15.51
CA VAL A 412 1.00 11.81 14.81
C VAL A 412 2.04 11.00 14.04
N ALA A 413 1.97 9.67 14.07
CA ALA A 413 2.92 8.80 13.36
C ALA A 413 2.64 8.75 11.86
N MET A 414 3.66 8.42 11.05
CA MET A 414 3.53 8.41 9.59
C MET A 414 2.42 7.45 9.13
N PHE A 415 2.48 6.19 9.58
CA PHE A 415 1.48 5.17 9.27
C PHE A 415 0.62 4.77 10.49
N GLY A 416 1.13 4.95 11.71
CA GLY A 416 0.33 4.93 12.96
C GLY A 416 -0.29 3.58 13.31
N SER A 417 -1.40 3.61 14.06
CA SER A 417 -2.16 2.41 14.49
C SER A 417 -2.88 1.67 13.37
N VAL A 418 -2.96 2.28 12.19
CA VAL A 418 -3.60 1.69 10.99
C VAL A 418 -2.67 0.65 10.35
N SER A 419 -1.36 0.75 10.62
CA SER A 419 -0.38 -0.29 10.33
C SER A 419 -0.50 -1.43 11.32
N LEU A 420 -1.49 -2.31 11.12
CA LEU A 420 -1.78 -3.43 12.00
C LEU A 420 -0.65 -4.47 12.09
N LEU A 421 0.38 -4.38 11.23
CA LEU A 421 1.36 -5.46 10.98
C LEU A 421 2.80 -5.17 11.41
N GLY A 422 3.12 -4.11 12.15
CA GLY A 422 4.40 -3.99 12.88
C GLY A 422 5.75 -4.06 12.10
N LEU A 423 5.79 -4.29 10.79
CA LEU A 423 7.01 -4.56 9.98
C LEU A 423 7.76 -3.31 9.49
N PHE A 424 7.22 -2.13 9.76
CA PHE A 424 7.72 -0.86 9.25
C PHE A 424 9.14 -0.44 9.68
N PRO A 425 9.67 -0.82 10.86
CA PRO A 425 11.05 -0.51 11.24
C PRO A 425 12.09 -1.10 10.26
N LEU A 426 11.83 -2.29 9.72
CA LEU A 426 12.76 -2.99 8.82
C LEU A 426 12.74 -2.40 7.40
N VAL A 427 11.55 -2.04 6.90
CA VAL A 427 11.36 -1.37 5.61
C VAL A 427 11.96 0.04 5.60
N GLY A 428 11.85 0.77 6.73
CA GLY A 428 12.46 2.09 6.90
C GLY A 428 13.98 2.09 6.74
N LEU A 429 14.66 1.03 7.22
CA LEU A 429 16.11 0.89 7.09
C LEU A 429 16.55 0.59 5.64
N ILE A 430 15.77 -0.21 4.90
CA ILE A 430 16.07 -0.58 3.50
C ILE A 430 15.78 0.57 2.53
N SER A 431 14.83 1.46 2.85
CA SER A 431 14.45 2.61 2.01
C SER A 431 15.50 3.73 1.98
N PHE A 432 16.49 3.69 2.89
CA PHE A 432 17.49 4.73 3.10
C PHE A 432 18.39 5.04 1.89
N PRO A 433 18.93 4.06 1.14
CA PRO A 433 19.78 4.32 -0.03
C PRO A 433 19.01 5.04 -1.15
N VAL A 434 17.72 4.75 -1.30
CA VAL A 434 16.84 5.39 -2.30
C VAL A 434 16.64 6.87 -1.96
N MET A 435 16.41 7.20 -0.68
CA MET A 435 16.24 8.59 -0.25
C MET A 435 17.49 9.44 -0.46
N LEU A 436 18.68 8.90 -0.15
CA LEU A 436 19.96 9.58 -0.38
C LEU A 436 20.22 9.82 -1.87
N PHE A 437 19.87 8.86 -2.73
CA PHE A 437 20.01 8.99 -4.17
C PHE A 437 19.22 10.20 -4.70
N PHE A 438 17.99 10.40 -4.23
CA PHE A 438 17.14 11.55 -4.58
C PHE A 438 17.52 12.86 -3.89
N GLY A 439 18.62 12.91 -3.12
CA GLY A 439 19.07 14.13 -2.46
C GLY A 439 18.13 14.60 -1.35
N LEU A 440 17.24 13.73 -0.87
CA LEU A 440 16.46 13.99 0.33
C LEU A 440 17.44 14.01 1.49
N ARG A 441 17.58 15.16 2.15
CA ARG A 441 18.16 15.17 3.48
C ARG A 441 17.18 14.38 4.34
N PRO A 442 17.57 13.23 4.92
CA PRO A 442 16.80 12.67 6.00
C PRO A 442 16.52 13.82 6.96
N GLY A 443 15.27 13.99 7.39
CA GLY A 443 15.10 14.60 8.71
C GLY A 443 16.08 13.85 9.60
N VAL A 444 17.00 14.57 10.25
CA VAL A 444 18.16 14.07 11.04
C VAL A 444 17.76 12.96 12.04
N GLU A 445 16.46 12.77 12.23
CA GLU A 445 15.77 11.80 13.04
C GLU A 445 15.67 10.37 12.49
N MET A 446 15.75 10.13 11.18
CA MET A 446 15.66 8.75 10.63
C MET A 446 16.87 7.88 11.03
N ILE A 447 17.96 8.51 11.49
CA ILE A 447 19.21 7.86 11.93
C ILE A 447 19.25 7.67 13.46
N SER A 448 18.26 8.16 14.21
CA SER A 448 18.30 8.11 15.68
C SER A 448 17.87 6.77 16.29
N GLY A 449 18.51 5.69 15.87
CA GLY A 449 18.40 4.35 16.48
C GLY A 449 17.07 3.61 16.22
N PRO A 450 17.03 2.28 16.47
CA PRO A 450 15.87 1.42 16.18
C PRO A 450 14.57 1.89 16.83
N VAL A 451 14.66 2.42 18.06
CA VAL A 451 13.52 2.89 18.86
C VAL A 451 12.83 4.10 18.20
N LYS A 452 13.58 5.05 17.64
CA LYS A 452 12.98 6.23 17.00
C LYS A 452 12.31 5.88 15.67
N SER A 453 12.90 4.97 14.89
CA SER A 453 12.24 4.43 13.70
C SER A 453 10.95 3.71 14.05
N LEU A 454 10.96 2.85 15.09
CA LEU A 454 9.74 2.20 15.58
C LEU A 454 8.67 3.22 15.97
N LEU A 455 9.04 4.27 16.71
CA LEU A 455 8.11 5.34 17.07
C LEU A 455 7.59 6.12 15.86
N GLU A 456 8.39 6.39 14.82
CA GLU A 456 7.94 7.16 13.66
C GLU A 456 6.80 6.46 12.90
N TYR A 457 6.83 5.14 12.86
CA TYR A 457 5.93 4.34 12.04
C TYR A 457 4.77 3.70 12.83
N THR A 458 4.80 3.69 14.16
CA THR A 458 3.80 2.99 14.99
C THR A 458 2.92 3.92 15.83
N SER A 459 1.80 3.38 16.31
CA SER A 459 0.86 4.06 17.23
C SER A 459 1.52 4.55 18.54
N MET A 460 2.65 3.95 18.92
CA MET A 460 3.39 4.29 20.14
C MET A 460 3.92 5.72 20.12
N LYS A 461 4.05 6.36 18.94
CA LYS A 461 4.52 7.75 18.84
C LYS A 461 3.72 8.71 19.72
N GLY A 462 2.40 8.65 19.59
CA GLY A 462 1.51 9.59 20.28
C GLY A 462 1.55 9.38 21.79
N VAL A 463 1.59 8.12 22.23
CA VAL A 463 1.69 7.75 23.65
C VAL A 463 3.05 8.16 24.21
N TRP A 464 4.14 7.76 23.56
CA TRP A 464 5.50 8.11 23.95
C TRP A 464 5.71 9.62 24.02
N TRP A 465 5.24 10.35 23.01
CA TRP A 465 5.32 11.81 22.98
C TRP A 465 4.56 12.44 24.16
N ARG A 466 3.38 11.92 24.53
CA ARG A 466 2.63 12.40 25.69
C ARG A 466 3.34 12.14 27.02
N LEU A 467 3.99 10.98 27.14
CA LEU A 467 4.72 10.60 28.36
C LEU A 467 6.04 11.37 28.54
N THR A 468 6.70 11.74 27.43
CA THR A 468 8.05 12.31 27.46
C THR A 468 8.11 13.83 27.27
N THR A 469 7.00 14.46 26.88
CA THR A 469 6.95 15.90 26.61
C THR A 469 6.29 16.65 27.78
N GLY A 470 6.87 17.76 28.24
CA GLY A 470 6.25 18.60 29.28
C GLY A 470 4.93 19.25 28.83
N ASP A 471 4.02 19.50 29.78
CA ASP A 471 2.64 19.99 29.50
C ASP A 471 2.60 21.28 28.68
N ALA A 472 3.48 22.25 28.98
CA ALA A 472 3.53 23.51 28.24
C ALA A 472 3.88 23.31 26.76
N THR A 473 4.86 22.45 26.48
CA THR A 473 5.26 22.09 25.11
C THR A 473 4.16 21.30 24.41
N ARG A 474 3.46 20.41 25.14
CA ARG A 474 2.31 19.68 24.60
C ARG A 474 1.21 20.61 24.14
N LYS A 475 0.76 21.53 25.02
CA LYS A 475 -0.27 22.53 24.70
C LYS A 475 0.12 23.36 23.48
N LYS A 476 1.37 23.81 23.39
CA LYS A 476 1.86 24.57 22.23
C LYS A 476 1.79 23.76 20.93
N VAL A 477 2.21 22.50 20.95
CA VAL A 477 2.15 21.63 19.76
C VAL A 477 0.71 21.30 19.39
N GLU A 478 -0.14 20.96 20.36
CA GLU A 478 -1.55 20.65 20.11
C GLU A 478 -2.31 21.88 19.58
N ALA A 479 -2.00 23.09 20.08
CA ALA A 479 -2.54 24.34 19.53
C ALA A 479 -2.10 24.57 18.07
N LEU A 480 -0.84 24.32 17.73
CA LEU A 480 -0.34 24.44 16.35
C LEU A 480 -0.97 23.42 15.39
N VAL A 481 -1.36 22.24 15.88
CA VAL A 481 -1.94 21.17 15.05
C VAL A 481 -3.46 21.30 14.93
N TRP A 482 -4.18 21.49 16.04
CA TRP A 482 -5.65 21.44 16.10
C TRP A 482 -6.33 22.77 16.46
N GLY A 483 -5.56 23.81 16.78
CA GLY A 483 -6.11 25.15 17.02
C GLY A 483 -7.04 25.24 18.23
N GLU A 484 -6.94 24.32 19.19
CA GLU A 484 -7.72 24.38 20.43
C GLU A 484 -6.96 25.09 21.54
N SER A 485 -6.93 26.42 21.46
CA SER A 485 -7.03 27.27 22.65
C SER A 485 -7.41 28.68 22.21
N GLU A 486 -8.62 29.12 22.57
CA GLU A 486 -8.79 30.51 23.00
C GLU A 486 -7.65 30.83 23.97
N SER A 487 -6.93 31.94 23.77
CA SER A 487 -5.78 32.42 24.57
C SER A 487 -4.35 32.05 24.12
N VAL A 488 -4.03 32.21 22.84
CA VAL A 488 -2.64 32.60 22.48
C VAL A 488 -2.68 33.90 21.67
N GLU A 489 -3.07 34.98 22.34
CA GLU A 489 -2.41 36.27 22.09
C GLU A 489 -0.96 36.13 22.57
N ALA A 490 -0.11 35.57 21.72
CA ALA A 490 1.31 35.85 21.79
C ALA A 490 1.64 36.69 20.57
N LYS A 491 1.37 38.00 20.68
CA LYS A 491 2.21 38.96 19.96
C LYS A 491 3.63 38.71 20.47
N ASP A 492 4.53 38.27 19.60
CA ASP A 492 5.92 38.54 19.85
C ASP A 492 6.12 40.06 19.74
N GLU A 493 7.11 40.62 20.44
CA GLU A 493 7.41 42.05 20.39
C GLU A 493 7.88 42.53 19.00
N ASN A 494 7.85 41.65 17.99
CA ASN A 494 8.27 41.89 16.60
C ASN A 494 7.21 41.56 15.52
N GLY A 495 5.98 41.22 15.88
CA GLY A 495 4.87 41.00 14.94
C GLY A 495 5.12 39.99 13.82
N LYS A 496 5.48 38.73 14.15
CA LYS A 496 5.55 37.63 13.17
C LYS A 496 4.73 36.39 13.51
#